data_AF-A0A822YDK1-F1
#
_entry.id   AF-A0A822YDK1-F1
#
_cell.length_a   1.000
_cell.length_b   1.000
_cell.length_c   1.000
_cell.angle_alpha   90.00
_cell.angle_beta   90.00
_cell.angle_gamma   90.00
#
_symmetry.space_group_name_H-M   'P 1'
#
loop_
_entity.id
_entity.type
_entity.pdbx_description
1 polymer ?
#
loop_
_entity_poly.entity_id
_entity_poly.type
_entity_poly.pdbx_seq_one_letter_code
_entity_poly.pdbx_strand_id
1 'polypeptide(L)'
;MQTYMFKYDSVHGHWKHADVKVKDSKTLLFGEKPVAVFGVRNPEEIPWGETGAEFVVESTGVFTDKDKAAAHLKGGAKKVVISAPSKDAPMFVVGVNEKEYKSDISIVSNASCTTNCLAPLAKVYFLPLTHFCHCELNYIVQLI
;
A
#
# COMPACT_ATOMS: atom_id res chain seq x y z
N MET A 1 2.05 -17.38 15.04
CA MET A 1 0.92 -17.01 14.16
C MET A 1 1.39 -16.37 12.86
N GLN A 2 2.09 -15.22 12.89
CA GLN A 2 2.52 -14.50 11.68
C GLN A 2 3.34 -15.36 10.69
N THR A 3 4.28 -16.16 11.19
CA THR A 3 5.08 -17.08 10.36
C THR A 3 4.24 -18.14 9.64
N TYR A 4 3.18 -18.62 10.28
CA TYR A 4 2.28 -19.60 9.69
C TYR A 4 1.48 -18.96 8.55
N MET A 5 0.86 -17.80 8.79
CA MET A 5 0.09 -17.07 7.78
C MET A 5 0.94 -16.68 6.56
N PHE A 6 2.22 -16.35 6.77
CA PHE A 6 3.11 -16.05 5.64
C PHE A 6 3.49 -17.30 4.84
N LYS A 7 3.72 -18.44 5.49
CA LYS A 7 4.12 -19.69 4.81
C LYS A 7 2.98 -20.33 4.02
N TYR A 8 1.75 -20.18 4.49
CA TYR A 8 0.59 -20.90 3.98
C TYR A 8 -0.51 -19.90 3.57
N ASP A 9 -0.59 -19.62 2.27
CA ASP A 9 -1.65 -18.82 1.65
C ASP A 9 -2.59 -19.74 0.86
N SER A 10 -3.90 -19.64 1.08
CA SER A 10 -4.90 -20.51 0.43
C SER A 10 -5.11 -20.20 -1.05
N VAL A 11 -4.85 -18.98 -1.49
CA VAL A 11 -5.04 -18.52 -2.87
C VAL A 11 -3.73 -18.59 -3.66
N HIS A 12 -2.64 -18.13 -3.06
CA HIS A 12 -1.32 -18.05 -3.71
C HIS A 12 -0.45 -19.30 -3.45
N GLY A 13 -0.88 -20.19 -2.56
CA GLY A 13 -0.17 -21.41 -2.21
C GLY A 13 0.95 -21.20 -1.18
N HIS A 14 1.84 -22.18 -1.07
CA HIS A 14 2.91 -22.14 -0.06
C HIS A 14 4.09 -21.28 -0.53
N TRP A 15 4.70 -20.56 0.41
CA TRP A 15 5.97 -19.86 0.17
C TRP A 15 7.12 -20.87 -0.04
N LYS A 16 7.79 -20.80 -1.20
CA LYS A 16 8.84 -21.77 -1.61
C LYS A 16 10.25 -21.20 -1.68
N HIS A 17 10.43 -19.88 -1.54
CA HIS A 17 11.71 -19.24 -1.86
C HIS A 17 12.75 -19.34 -0.74
N ALA A 18 12.31 -19.38 0.52
CA ALA A 18 13.20 -19.47 1.68
C ALA A 18 12.43 -19.99 2.89
N ASP A 19 13.13 -20.61 3.83
CA ASP A 19 12.50 -20.94 5.12
C ASP A 19 12.27 -19.67 5.94
N VAL A 20 11.11 -19.61 6.62
CA VAL A 20 10.75 -18.50 7.50
C VAL A 20 10.81 -18.99 8.94
N LYS A 21 11.79 -18.49 9.71
CA LYS A 21 12.04 -18.92 11.10
C LYS A 21 11.81 -17.76 12.07
N VAL A 22 11.39 -18.08 13.28
CA VAL A 22 11.38 -17.12 14.39
C VAL A 22 12.75 -17.14 15.04
N LYS A 23 13.43 -16.00 15.09
CA LYS A 23 14.69 -15.87 15.82
C LYS A 23 14.43 -15.53 17.28
N ASP A 24 13.59 -14.52 17.51
CA ASP A 24 13.20 -14.02 18.83
C ASP A 24 11.83 -13.33 18.76
N SER A 25 11.37 -12.72 19.87
CA SER A 25 10.06 -12.08 19.97
C SER A 25 9.87 -10.86 19.06
N LYS A 26 10.95 -10.28 18.55
CA LYS A 26 10.94 -9.07 17.71
C LYS A 26 11.55 -9.30 16.32
N THR A 27 11.98 -10.52 15.99
CA THR A 27 12.72 -10.79 14.74
C THR A 27 12.30 -12.09 14.07
N LEU A 28 11.94 -11.98 12.79
CA LEU A 28 11.76 -13.10 11.87
C LEU A 28 12.96 -13.21 10.91
N LEU A 29 13.29 -14.42 10.50
CA LEU A 29 14.31 -14.69 9.51
C LEU A 29 13.67 -15.23 8.24
N PHE A 30 13.93 -14.57 7.12
CA PHE A 30 13.60 -15.03 5.78
C PHE A 30 14.89 -15.56 5.15
N GLY A 31 15.14 -16.86 5.31
CA GLY A 31 16.47 -17.44 5.11
C GLY A 31 17.44 -16.87 6.15
N GLU A 32 18.43 -16.11 5.70
CA GLU A 32 19.40 -15.43 6.57
C GLU A 32 19.04 -13.96 6.84
N LYS A 33 18.02 -13.42 6.16
CA LYS A 33 17.66 -12.00 6.25
C LYS A 33 16.77 -11.75 7.47
N PRO A 34 17.20 -10.92 8.44
CA PRO A 34 16.37 -10.54 9.57
C PRO A 34 15.36 -9.46 9.20
N VAL A 35 14.14 -9.62 9.73
CA VAL A 35 13.04 -8.67 9.61
C VAL A 35 12.47 -8.40 11.00
N ALA A 36 12.46 -7.14 11.39
CA ALA A 36 11.89 -6.71 12.66
C ALA A 36 10.36 -6.82 12.65
N VAL A 37 9.79 -7.25 13.78
CA VAL A 37 8.35 -7.41 13.99
C VAL A 37 7.92 -6.66 15.24
N PHE A 38 6.82 -5.94 15.10
CA PHE A 38 6.23 -5.13 16.16
C PHE A 38 4.79 -5.57 16.40
N GLY A 39 4.38 -5.59 17.67
CA GLY A 39 3.03 -5.91 18.12
C GLY A 39 2.36 -4.69 18.73
N VAL A 40 2.40 -3.55 18.05
CA VAL A 40 1.96 -2.26 18.59
C VAL A 40 0.72 -1.78 17.83
N ARG A 41 -0.27 -1.25 18.57
CA ARG A 41 -1.52 -0.76 17.97
C ARG A 41 -1.37 0.65 17.39
N ASN A 42 -0.60 1.50 18.06
CA ASN A 42 -0.38 2.88 17.66
C ASN A 42 0.81 2.96 16.70
N PRO A 43 0.64 3.45 15.46
CA PRO A 43 1.74 3.53 14.52
C PRO A 43 2.90 4.46 14.91
N GLU A 44 2.62 5.46 15.76
CA GLU A 44 3.62 6.43 16.24
C GLU A 44 4.69 5.79 17.13
N GLU A 45 4.32 4.70 17.82
CA GLU A 45 5.18 3.98 18.76
C GLU A 45 6.10 2.97 18.06
N ILE A 46 5.93 2.77 16.75
CA ILE A 46 6.77 1.85 15.98
C ILE A 46 8.05 2.57 15.56
N PRO A 47 9.24 2.09 15.97
CA PRO A 47 10.51 2.78 15.72
C PRO A 47 11.02 2.51 14.29
N TRP A 48 10.30 3.00 13.29
CA TRP A 48 10.68 2.87 11.86
C TRP A 48 12.09 3.36 11.60
N GLY A 49 12.47 4.50 12.20
CA GLY A 49 13.80 5.08 12.07
C GLY A 49 14.93 4.16 12.52
N GLU A 50 14.73 3.38 13.59
CA GLU A 50 15.75 2.43 14.10
C GLU A 50 15.91 1.20 13.21
N THR A 51 14.86 0.83 12.49
CA THR A 51 14.87 -0.32 11.57
C THR A 51 15.42 0.01 10.18
N GLY A 52 15.63 1.28 9.87
CA GLY A 52 15.99 1.74 8.52
C GLY A 52 14.81 1.71 7.53
N ALA A 53 13.57 1.60 8.01
CA ALA A 53 12.38 1.60 7.17
C ALA A 53 12.06 3.03 6.70
N GLU A 54 12.45 3.36 5.47
CA GLU A 54 12.18 4.69 4.89
C GLU A 54 10.75 4.80 4.33
N PHE A 55 10.23 3.71 3.78
CA PHE A 55 8.91 3.63 3.18
C PHE A 55 8.05 2.66 3.97
N VAL A 56 6.85 3.10 4.35
CA VAL A 56 5.87 2.27 5.04
C VAL A 56 4.66 2.06 4.14
N VAL A 57 4.21 0.81 4.02
CA VAL A 57 2.94 0.48 3.38
C VAL A 57 1.89 0.31 4.47
N GLU A 58 0.92 1.22 4.50
CA GLU A 58 -0.16 1.20 5.47
C GLU A 58 -1.31 0.34 4.93
N SER A 59 -1.36 -0.90 5.41
CA SER A 59 -2.28 -1.95 4.97
C SER A 59 -3.23 -2.45 6.06
N THR A 60 -3.39 -1.71 7.15
CA THR A 60 -4.33 -2.10 8.23
C THR A 60 -5.79 -1.80 7.86
N GLY A 61 -6.01 -0.85 6.93
CA GLY A 61 -7.34 -0.36 6.57
C GLY A 61 -7.95 0.63 7.58
N VAL A 62 -7.22 0.99 8.66
CA VAL A 62 -7.69 1.89 9.71
C VAL A 62 -7.16 3.32 9.52
N PHE A 63 -5.90 3.46 9.10
CA PHE A 63 -5.20 4.74 8.95
C PHE A 63 -5.19 5.21 7.50
N THR A 64 -6.37 5.37 6.90
CA THR A 64 -6.54 5.64 5.46
C THR A 64 -6.62 7.12 5.09
N ASP A 65 -6.62 8.02 6.06
CA ASP A 65 -6.53 9.47 5.87
C ASP A 65 -5.14 10.00 6.21
N LYS A 66 -4.76 11.13 5.63
CA LYS A 66 -3.39 11.68 5.65
C LYS A 66 -2.92 11.93 7.08
N ASP A 67 -3.79 12.49 7.92
CA ASP A 67 -3.45 12.81 9.31
C ASP A 67 -3.19 11.55 10.15
N LYS A 68 -4.01 10.50 9.98
CA LYS A 68 -3.77 9.22 10.64
C LYS A 68 -2.53 8.52 10.11
N ALA A 69 -2.30 8.51 8.81
CA ALA A 69 -1.12 7.91 8.21
C ALA A 69 0.18 8.66 8.59
N ALA A 70 0.09 9.96 8.90
CA ALA A 70 1.22 10.76 9.39
C ALA A 70 1.78 10.24 10.72
N ALA A 71 1.04 9.42 11.45
CA ALA A 71 1.53 8.72 12.63
C ALA A 71 2.83 7.93 12.36
N HIS A 72 2.95 7.30 11.18
CA HIS A 72 4.18 6.57 10.82
C HIS A 72 5.38 7.48 10.61
N LEU A 73 5.16 8.73 10.16
CA LEU A 73 6.24 9.70 9.98
C LEU A 73 6.86 10.09 11.33
N LYS A 74 6.04 10.16 12.39
CA LYS A 74 6.53 10.39 13.76
C LYS A 74 7.39 9.23 14.28
N GLY A 75 7.10 8.01 13.87
CA GLY A 75 7.94 6.83 14.15
C GLY A 75 9.27 6.80 13.37
N GLY A 76 9.53 7.77 12.49
CA GLY A 76 10.77 7.91 11.74
C GLY A 76 10.71 7.43 10.29
N ALA A 77 9.54 7.05 9.76
CA ALA A 77 9.38 6.79 8.34
C ALA A 77 9.51 8.08 7.52
N LYS A 78 10.05 7.99 6.30
CA LYS A 78 10.16 9.15 5.39
C LYS A 78 8.92 9.29 4.51
N LYS A 79 8.33 8.17 4.10
CA LYS A 79 7.19 8.11 3.18
C LYS A 79 6.19 7.04 3.60
N VAL A 80 4.91 7.29 3.33
CA VAL A 80 3.81 6.35 3.61
C VAL A 80 2.97 6.14 2.35
N VAL A 81 2.69 4.88 2.04
CA VAL A 81 1.82 4.45 0.95
C VAL A 81 0.60 3.75 1.55
N ILE A 82 -0.57 4.36 1.43
CA ILE A 82 -1.83 3.79 1.90
C ILE A 82 -2.34 2.79 0.85
N SER A 83 -2.61 1.55 1.25
CA SER A 83 -3.03 0.47 0.34
C SER A 83 -4.54 0.46 0.03
N ALA A 84 -5.22 1.59 0.26
CA ALA A 84 -6.66 1.76 0.14
C ALA A 84 -6.98 3.20 -0.32
N PRO A 85 -8.21 3.46 -0.80
CA PRO A 85 -8.65 4.83 -1.10
C PRO A 85 -8.50 5.74 0.11
N SER A 86 -7.93 6.91 -0.13
CA SER A 86 -7.81 7.97 0.87
C SER A 86 -8.79 9.10 0.58
N LYS A 87 -9.23 9.78 1.64
CA LYS A 87 -10.12 10.94 1.52
C LYS A 87 -9.37 12.20 1.07
N ASP A 88 -8.09 12.29 1.40
CA ASP A 88 -7.30 13.51 1.36
C ASP A 88 -5.86 13.31 0.89
N ALA A 89 -5.31 12.08 0.93
CA ALA A 89 -4.02 11.79 0.33
C ALA A 89 -4.13 11.68 -1.21
N PRO A 90 -3.18 12.25 -1.97
CA PRO A 90 -3.18 12.13 -3.42
C PRO A 90 -3.07 10.66 -3.85
N MET A 91 -3.90 10.28 -4.81
CA MET A 91 -4.01 8.92 -5.31
C MET A 91 -3.26 8.74 -6.63
N PHE A 92 -2.45 7.69 -6.69
CA PHE A 92 -1.71 7.34 -7.89
C PHE A 92 -2.03 5.91 -8.32
N VAL A 93 -2.27 5.74 -9.61
CA VAL A 93 -2.42 4.44 -10.26
C VAL A 93 -1.29 4.29 -11.26
N VAL A 94 -0.50 3.24 -11.08
CA VAL A 94 0.66 2.95 -11.94
C VAL A 94 0.20 2.65 -13.37
N GLY A 95 0.79 3.34 -14.34
CA GLY A 95 0.42 3.31 -15.76
C GLY A 95 -0.60 4.37 -16.16
N VAL A 96 -1.19 5.08 -15.19
CA VAL A 96 -2.22 6.10 -15.43
C VAL A 96 -1.67 7.49 -15.16
N ASN A 97 -1.34 7.82 -13.91
CA ASN A 97 -0.96 9.16 -13.46
C ASN A 97 0.29 9.19 -12.56
N GLU A 98 1.06 8.10 -12.49
CA GLU A 98 2.25 8.00 -11.64
C GLU A 98 3.33 9.06 -11.96
N LYS A 99 3.32 9.59 -13.18
CA LYS A 99 4.26 10.65 -13.62
C LYS A 99 3.98 12.02 -12.96
N GLU A 100 2.79 12.19 -12.38
CA GLU A 100 2.42 13.41 -11.66
C GLU A 100 2.92 13.40 -10.21
N TYR A 101 3.41 12.26 -9.72
CA TYR A 101 4.00 12.14 -8.40
C TYR A 101 5.22 13.05 -8.27
N LYS A 102 5.26 13.80 -7.17
CA LYS A 102 6.38 14.66 -6.81
C LYS A 102 7.03 14.16 -5.52
N SER A 103 8.35 14.25 -5.45
CA SER A 103 9.14 13.71 -4.34
C SER A 103 8.93 14.41 -3.01
N ASP A 104 8.28 15.57 -2.98
CA ASP A 104 7.88 16.30 -1.76
C ASP A 104 6.65 15.69 -1.09
N ILE A 105 5.84 14.91 -1.82
CA ILE A 105 4.63 14.28 -1.28
C ILE A 105 5.03 13.14 -0.34
N SER A 106 4.79 13.30 0.96
CA SER A 106 5.20 12.32 1.99
C SER A 106 4.22 11.14 2.15
N ILE A 107 2.95 11.36 1.83
CA ILE A 107 1.88 10.37 2.01
C ILE A 107 1.08 10.29 0.73
N VAL A 108 0.94 9.08 0.19
CA VAL A 108 0.18 8.80 -1.03
C VAL A 108 -0.77 7.63 -0.81
N SER A 109 -1.80 7.53 -1.64
CA SER A 109 -2.67 6.37 -1.70
C SER A 109 -2.48 5.63 -3.02
N ASN A 110 -2.42 4.30 -2.95
CA ASN A 110 -2.38 3.42 -4.12
C ASN A 110 -3.80 3.06 -4.63
N ALA A 111 -4.80 3.89 -4.28
CA ALA A 111 -6.21 3.70 -4.60
C ALA A 111 -6.77 2.33 -4.15
N SER A 112 -7.86 1.86 -4.77
CA SER A 112 -8.40 0.51 -4.57
C SER A 112 -8.00 -0.45 -5.69
N CYS A 113 -8.17 -1.76 -5.47
CA CYS A 113 -8.00 -2.78 -6.51
C CYS A 113 -8.94 -2.54 -7.71
N THR A 114 -10.20 -2.16 -7.47
CA THR A 114 -11.16 -1.80 -8.53
C THR A 114 -10.68 -0.60 -9.34
N THR A 115 -10.12 0.43 -8.67
CA THR A 115 -9.57 1.62 -9.35
C THR A 115 -8.37 1.25 -10.21
N ASN A 116 -7.46 0.42 -9.68
CA ASN A 116 -6.29 -0.08 -10.42
C ASN A 116 -6.69 -0.91 -11.65
N CYS A 117 -7.79 -1.66 -11.57
CA CYS A 117 -8.33 -2.41 -12.71
C CYS A 117 -8.95 -1.49 -13.77
N LEU A 118 -9.74 -0.51 -13.35
CA LEU A 118 -10.55 0.28 -14.27
C LEU A 118 -9.80 1.47 -14.89
N ALA A 119 -8.94 2.15 -14.13
CA ALA A 119 -8.33 3.40 -14.57
C ALA A 119 -7.47 3.26 -15.86
N PRO A 120 -6.70 2.17 -16.07
CA PRO A 120 -6.02 1.94 -17.35
C PRO A 120 -6.99 1.81 -18.54
N LEU A 121 -8.11 1.10 -18.35
CA LEU A 121 -9.15 0.95 -19.39
C LEU A 121 -9.79 2.29 -19.73
N ALA A 122 -10.16 3.06 -18.70
CA ALA A 122 -10.71 4.40 -18.86
C ALA A 122 -9.71 5.31 -19.61
N LYS A 123 -8.43 5.28 -19.25
CA LYS A 123 -7.39 6.07 -19.94
C LYS A 123 -7.33 5.75 -21.43
N VAL A 124 -7.33 4.48 -21.83
CA VAL A 124 -7.27 4.09 -23.25
C VAL A 124 -8.55 4.50 -23.99
N TYR A 125 -9.71 4.33 -23.37
CA TYR A 125 -11.00 4.65 -24.00
C TYR A 125 -11.20 6.17 -24.16
N PHE A 126 -10.89 6.95 -23.13
CA PHE A 126 -11.19 8.38 -23.10
C PHE A 126 -10.12 9.26 -23.75
N LEU A 127 -8.84 8.86 -23.76
CA LEU A 127 -7.77 9.65 -24.38
C LEU A 127 -8.06 10.02 -25.86
N PRO A 128 -8.54 9.11 -26.74
CA PRO A 128 -8.92 9.47 -28.11
C PRO A 128 -10.29 10.20 -28.22
N LEU A 129 -11.16 10.11 -27.22
CA LEU A 129 -12.52 10.68 -27.24
C LEU A 129 -12.59 12.11 -26.68
N THR A 130 -11.53 12.62 -26.04
CA THR A 130 -11.47 14.01 -25.55
C THR A 130 -11.60 15.07 -26.66
N HIS A 131 -11.42 14.69 -27.93
CA HIS A 131 -11.73 15.55 -29.08
C HIS A 131 -13.20 15.54 -29.52
N PHE A 132 -14.06 14.63 -29.01
CA PHE A 132 -15.40 14.41 -29.57
C PHE A 132 -16.57 14.29 -28.58
N CYS A 133 -16.40 14.04 -27.28
CA CYS A 133 -17.57 13.93 -26.39
C CYS A 133 -17.29 14.17 -24.90
N HIS A 134 -18.16 14.93 -24.24
CA HIS A 134 -18.28 14.99 -22.77
C HIS A 134 -18.87 13.66 -22.27
N CYS A 135 -18.32 13.12 -21.18
CA CYS A 135 -18.77 11.86 -20.59
C CYS A 135 -20.09 12.09 -19.83
N GLU A 136 -21.23 11.81 -20.48
CA GLU A 136 -22.53 11.75 -19.80
C GLU A 136 -22.70 10.36 -19.16
N LEU A 137 -22.53 10.30 -17.83
CA LEU A 137 -22.92 9.22 -16.90
C LEU A 137 -22.75 7.77 -17.39
N ASN A 138 -21.58 7.18 -17.10
CA ASN A 138 -21.37 5.74 -17.19
C ASN A 138 -21.41 5.09 -15.80
N TYR A 139 -22.29 4.10 -15.62
CA TYR A 139 -22.39 3.30 -14.40
C TYR A 139 -21.33 2.21 -14.39
N ILE A 140 -20.57 2.11 -13.30
CA ILE A 140 -19.67 0.98 -13.03
C ILE A 140 -20.42 0.04 -12.08
N VAL A 141 -20.66 -1.20 -12.52
CA VAL A 141 -21.24 -2.22 -11.64
C VAL A 141 -20.12 -2.78 -10.77
N GLN A 142 -20.17 -2.49 -9.48
CA GLN A 142 -19.27 -3.08 -8.50
C GLN A 142 -19.73 -4.52 -8.22
N LEU A 143 -19.05 -5.49 -8.84
CA LEU A 143 -19.18 -6.90 -8.46
C LEU A 143 -18.41 -7.07 -7.14
N ILE A 144 -19.16 -7.38 -6.08
CA ILE A 144 -18.63 -7.76 -4.76
C ILE A 144 -18.34 -9.26 -4.77
#